data_AF-D4RWM4-F1
#
_entry.id   AF-D4RWM4-F1
#
_cell.length_a   1.000
_cell.length_b   1.000
_cell.length_c   1.000
_cell.angle_alpha   90.00
_cell.angle_beta   90.00
_cell.angle_gamma   90.00
#
_symmetry.space_group_name_H-M   'P 1'
#
loop_
_entity.id
_entity.type
_entity.pdbx_description
1 polymer ?
#
loop_
_entity_poly.entity_id
_entity_poly.type
_entity_poly.pdbx_seq_one_letter_code
_entity_poly.pdbx_strand_id
1 'polypeptide(L)' 'MSTPNLVKCSKCGALMMSHRVCKACGSYNKKEIISQEA' A
#
# COMPACT_ATOMS: atom_id res chain seq x y z
N MET A 1 -12.27 -20.29 3.05
CA MET A 1 -10.98 -19.56 3.10
C MET A 1 -11.06 -18.41 2.11
N SER A 2 -11.25 -17.18 2.58
CA SER A 2 -11.23 -16.00 1.70
C SER A 2 -9.78 -15.61 1.47
N THR A 3 -9.24 -15.93 0.30
CA THR A 3 -7.86 -15.58 -0.06
C THR A 3 -7.71 -14.05 -0.07
N PRO A 4 -6.80 -13.48 0.72
CA PRO A 4 -6.60 -12.03 0.73
C PRO A 4 -6.07 -11.59 -0.64
N ASN A 5 -6.83 -10.71 -1.31
CA ASN A 5 -6.42 -10.10 -2.57
C ASN A 5 -5.36 -9.02 -2.28
N LEU A 6 -4.10 -9.42 -2.42
CA LEU A 6 -2.95 -8.52 -2.32
C LEU A 6 -2.58 -8.00 -3.72
N VAL A 7 -2.42 -6.68 -3.82
CA VAL A 7 -2.02 -5.97 -5.02
C VAL A 7 -0.64 -5.34 -4.82
N LYS A 8 0.12 -5.16 -5.89
CA LYS A 8 1.40 -4.46 -5.82
C LYS A 8 1.19 -2.96 -5.66
N CYS A 9 1.89 -2.35 -4.72
CA CYS A 9 1.93 -0.91 -4.55
C CYS A 9 2.62 -0.27 -5.77
N SER A 10 2.00 0.75 -6.36
CA SER A 10 2.53 1.44 -7.54
C SER A 10 3.76 2.31 -7.28
N LYS A 11 4.10 2.60 -6.01
CA LYS A 11 5.24 3.44 -5.64
C LYS A 11 6.47 2.62 -5.22
N CYS A 12 6.29 1.65 -4.33
CA CYS A 12 7.40 0.87 -3.76
C CYS A 12 7.41 -0.61 -4.17
N GLY A 13 6.39 -1.09 -4.89
CA GLY A 13 6.31 -2.50 -5.33
C GLY A 13 5.92 -3.51 -4.25
N ALA A 14 5.79 -3.10 -2.98
CA ALA A 14 5.38 -3.98 -1.89
C ALA A 14 3.94 -4.49 -2.08
N LEU A 15 3.65 -5.69 -1.57
CA LEU A 15 2.29 -6.23 -1.55
C LEU A 15 1.46 -5.49 -0.50
N MET A 16 0.33 -4.94 -0.93
CA MET A 16 -0.63 -4.24 -0.09
C MET A 16 -2.04 -4.77 -0.33
N MET A 17 -2.93 -4.55 0.64
CA MET A 17 -4.36 -4.82 0.43
C MET A 17 -4.93 -3.83 -0.60
N SER A 18 -5.80 -4.33 -1.48
CA SER A 18 -6.59 -3.47 -2.36
C SER A 18 -7.39 -2.44 -1.55
N HIS A 19 -7.46 -1.21 -2.05
CA HIS A 19 -8.18 -0.07 -1.43
C HIS A 19 -7.63 0.36 -0.04
N ARG A 20 -6.38 0.01 0.29
CA ARG A 20 -5.72 0.47 1.51
C ARG A 20 -4.43 1.21 1.20
N VAL A 21 -4.01 2.07 2.14
CA VAL A 21 -2.71 2.72 2.09
C VAL A 21 -1.59 1.69 2.24
N CYS A 22 -0.57 1.81 1.41
CA CYS A 22 0.61 0.96 1.51
C CYS A 22 1.30 1.21 2.85
N LYS A 23 1.38 0.18 3.71
CA LYS A 23 2.07 0.29 5.00
C LYS A 23 3.59 0.40 4.89
N ALA A 24 4.15 0.13 3.72
CA ALA A 24 5.59 0.16 3.49
C ALA A 24 6.10 1.50 2.94
N CYS A 25 5.23 2.33 2.35
CA CYS A 25 5.63 3.65 1.84
C CYS A 25 4.61 4.76 2.08
N GLY A 26 3.54 4.48 2.84
CA GLY A 26 2.50 5.45 3.19
C GLY A 26 1.67 6.00 2.03
N SER A 27 1.78 5.43 0.83
CA SER A 27 1.11 5.93 -0.38
C SER A 27 -0.11 5.11 -0.80
N TYR A 28 -1.11 5.79 -1.36
CA TYR A 28 -2.22 5.18 -2.10
C TYR A 28 -2.59 6.07 -3.27
N ASN A 29 -2.87 5.44 -4.42
CA ASN A 29 -3.20 6.14 -5.66
C ASN A 29 -2.17 7.23 -6.05
N LYS A 30 -0.87 6.89 -5.96
CA LYS A 30 0.27 7.77 -6.27
C LYS A 30 0.37 9.05 -5.42
N LYS A 31 -0.46 9.18 -4.39
CA LYS A 31 -0.39 10.25 -3.40
C LYS A 31 0.19 9.68 -2.11
N GLU A 32 1.11 10.43 -1.52
CA GLU A 32 1.58 10.17 -0.16
C GLU A 32 0.51 10.63 0.81
N ILE A 33 0.06 9.74 1.67
CA ILE A 33 -1.00 10.00 2.64
C ILE A 33 -0.43 9.98 4.05
N ILE A 34 0.57 9.14 4.28
CA ILE A 34 1.30 9.03 5.53
C ILE A 34 2.77 9.26 5.21
N SER A 35 3.35 10.33 5.76
CA SER A 35 4.81 10.45 5.84
C SER A 35 5.28 9.41 6.84
N GLN A 36 5.97 8.37 6.37
CA GLN A 36 6.61 7.41 7.26
C GLN A 36 7.92 8.01 7.77
N GLU A 37 7.78 8.94 8.70
CA GLU A 37 8.87 9.49 9.51
C GLU A 37 8.66 8.94 10.94
N ALA A 38 9.47 7.91 11.24
CA ALA A 38 9.64 7.19 12.52
C ALA A 38 8.48 6.30 13.01
#